data_AF-A0A0F9FLT9-F1
#
_entry.id   AF-A0A0F9FLT9-F1
#
_cell.length_a   1.000
_cell.length_b   1.000
_cell.length_c   1.000
_cell.angle_alpha   90.00
_cell.angle_beta   90.00
_cell.angle_gamma   90.00
#
_symmetry.space_group_name_H-M   'P 1'
#
loop_
_entity.id
_entity.type
_entity.pdbx_description
1 polymer ?
#
loop_
_entity_poly.entity_id
_entity_poly.type
_entity_poly.pdbx_seq_one_letter_code
_entity_poly.pdbx_strand_id
1 'polypeptide(L)' 'MASNGWKRQEQTVVTAKHYPGNWEGFTDGRAFRCHLCGNHVVLGQKWRWVRAPVTGNFHVCGDCDSGDLAEMRDRYKSL' A
#
# COMPACT_ATOMS: atom_id res chain seq x y z
N MET A 1 -3.68 -16.14 15.69
CA MET A 1 -2.53 -16.40 14.80
C MET A 1 -1.65 -15.17 14.79
N ALA A 2 -0.40 -15.28 15.25
CA ALA A 2 0.52 -14.13 15.29
C ALA A 2 0.80 -13.65 13.85
N SER A 3 0.85 -12.34 13.63
CA SER A 3 0.96 -11.75 12.29
C SER A 3 2.31 -11.98 11.60
N ASN A 4 3.18 -12.85 12.09
CA ASN A 4 4.49 -13.21 11.50
C ASN A 4 5.27 -11.98 10.99
N GLY A 5 5.27 -10.88 11.75
CA GLY A 5 5.98 -9.65 11.40
C GLY A 5 5.30 -8.72 10.40
N TRP A 6 4.13 -9.09 9.87
CA TRP A 6 3.30 -8.20 9.07
C TRP A 6 2.76 -7.07 9.93
N LYS A 7 2.94 -5.84 9.45
CA LYS A 7 2.43 -4.63 10.10
C LYS A 7 1.79 -3.74 9.06
N ARG A 8 0.89 -2.87 9.50
CA ARG A 8 0.28 -1.86 8.66
C ARG A 8 0.25 -0.52 9.36
N GLN A 9 0.30 0.54 8.58
CA GLN A 9 -0.05 1.87 9.08
C GLN A 9 -1.57 2.04 9.12
N GLU A 10 -2.04 3.11 9.74
CA GLU A 10 -3.43 3.53 9.57
C GLU A 10 -3.70 3.91 8.11
N GLN A 11 -4.94 3.71 7.67
CA GLN A 11 -5.36 4.20 6.36
C GLN A 11 -5.37 5.72 6.40
N THR A 12 -4.84 6.35 5.36
CA THR A 12 -4.80 7.80 5.28
C THR A 12 -5.13 8.28 3.86
N VAL A 13 -5.36 9.58 3.72
CA VAL A 13 -5.58 10.23 2.43
C VAL A 13 -4.24 10.69 1.88
N VAL A 14 -4.04 10.48 0.57
CA VAL A 14 -2.87 10.94 -0.14
C VAL A 14 -2.87 12.47 -0.17
N THR A 15 -1.93 13.04 0.58
CA THR A 15 -1.54 14.44 0.50
C THR A 15 -0.19 14.60 -0.19
N ALA A 16 0.13 15.83 -0.65
CA ALA A 16 1.41 16.15 -1.28
C ALA A 16 2.64 15.81 -0.41
N LYS A 17 2.47 15.70 0.90
CA LYS A 17 3.54 15.30 1.84
C LYS A 17 3.98 13.84 1.68
N HIS A 18 3.20 13.00 1.00
CA HIS A 18 3.53 11.60 0.75
C HIS A 18 4.35 11.39 -0.53
N TYR A 19 4.57 12.45 -1.32
CA TYR A 19 5.32 12.39 -2.58
C TYR A 19 6.81 12.79 -2.54
N PRO A 20 7.56 12.82 -1.41
CA PRO A 20 8.94 13.29 -1.45
C PRO A 20 9.94 12.29 -2.06
N GLY A 21 9.50 11.33 -2.90
CA GLY A 21 10.37 10.34 -3.52
C GLY A 21 9.81 9.70 -4.79
N ASN A 22 10.71 9.10 -5.58
CA ASN A 22 10.37 8.26 -6.73
C ASN A 22 9.82 6.91 -6.24
N TRP A 23 8.54 6.88 -5.87
CA TRP A 23 7.85 5.64 -5.52
C TRP A 23 7.53 4.84 -6.78
N GLU A 24 7.49 3.51 -6.63
CA GLU A 24 7.30 2.49 -7.67
C GLU A 24 6.40 2.95 -8.84
N GLY A 25 7.01 3.49 -9.90
CA GLY A 25 6.36 3.70 -11.20
C GLY A 25 6.31 5.14 -11.74
N PHE A 26 6.56 6.19 -10.92
CA PHE A 26 6.50 7.58 -11.42
C PHE A 26 7.77 8.38 -11.09
N THR A 27 8.38 8.95 -12.13
CA THR A 27 9.57 9.82 -12.05
C THR A 27 9.31 11.18 -11.42
N ASP A 28 8.04 11.56 -11.27
CA ASP A 28 7.62 12.79 -10.61
C ASP A 28 7.11 12.57 -9.18
N GLY A 29 7.09 11.30 -8.72
CA GLY A 29 6.63 10.93 -7.39
C GLY A 29 5.16 11.21 -7.10
N ARG A 30 4.31 11.54 -8.09
CA ARG A 30 2.91 12.01 -7.88
C ARG A 30 1.86 10.90 -7.76
N ALA A 31 2.28 9.64 -7.71
CA ALA A 31 1.39 8.52 -7.47
C ALA A 31 2.16 7.34 -6.86
N PHE A 32 1.43 6.42 -6.24
CA PHE A 32 1.97 5.11 -5.86
C PHE A 32 1.12 4.01 -6.46
N ARG A 33 1.75 2.93 -6.90
CA ARG A 33 1.05 1.76 -7.42
C ARG A 33 0.54 0.90 -6.28
N CYS A 34 -0.76 0.62 -6.26
CA CYS A 34 -1.33 -0.40 -5.41
C CYS A 34 -0.80 -1.76 -5.84
N HIS A 35 -0.15 -2.48 -4.93
CA HIS A 35 0.43 -3.78 -5.26
C HIS A 35 -0.65 -4.84 -5.52
N LEU A 36 -1.83 -4.72 -4.90
CA LEU A 36 -2.90 -5.72 -4.97
C LEU A 36 -3.77 -5.66 -6.23
N CYS A 37 -3.77 -4.53 -6.95
CA CYS A 37 -4.58 -4.37 -8.16
C CYS A 37 -3.89 -3.60 -9.28
N GLY A 38 -2.70 -3.05 -9.03
CA GLY A 38 -1.98 -2.23 -10.01
C GLY A 38 -2.52 -0.81 -10.18
N ASN A 39 -3.63 -0.42 -9.54
CA ASN A 39 -4.18 0.92 -9.64
C ASN A 39 -3.17 1.98 -9.13
N HIS A 40 -3.11 3.12 -9.79
CA HIS A 40 -2.29 4.25 -9.36
C HIS A 40 -3.08 5.13 -8.40
N VAL A 41 -2.57 5.29 -7.19
CA VAL A 41 -3.19 6.08 -6.14
C VAL A 41 -2.64 7.50 -6.20
N VAL A 42 -3.53 8.49 -6.32
CA VAL A 42 -3.21 9.92 -6.49
C VAL A 42 -3.77 10.79 -5.36
N LEU A 43 -3.55 12.11 -5.43
CA LEU A 43 -3.98 13.07 -4.40
C LEU A 43 -5.47 12.94 -4.09
N GLY A 44 -5.81 12.98 -2.80
CA GLY A 44 -7.19 12.89 -2.33
C GLY A 44 -7.74 11.46 -2.25
N GLN A 45 -7.06 10.46 -2.81
CA GLN A 45 -7.46 9.07 -2.65
C GLN A 45 -6.97 8.49 -1.32
N LYS A 46 -7.61 7.40 -0.89
CA LYS A 46 -7.18 6.66 0.30
C LYS A 46 -6.08 5.68 -0.05
N TRP A 47 -5.15 5.49 0.88
CA TRP A 47 -4.08 4.50 0.75
C TRP A 47 -3.61 4.00 2.12
N ARG A 48 -2.84 2.93 2.10
CA ARG A 48 -2.16 2.39 3.27
C ARG A 48 -0.80 1.80 2.89
N TRP A 49 0.18 1.99 3.77
CA TRP A 49 1.45 1.27 3.72
C TRP A 49 1.40 -0.02 4.55
N VAL A 50 1.86 -1.12 3.97
CA VAL A 50 1.92 -2.43 4.62
C VAL A 50 3.35 -2.96 4.60
N ARG A 51 3.86 -3.35 5.77
CA ARG A 51 5.14 -4.04 5.92
C ARG A 51 4.95 -5.54 5.71
N ALA A 52 5.54 -6.07 4.65
CA ALA A 52 5.74 -7.51 4.49
C ALA A 52 7.21 -7.85 4.84
N PRO A 53 7.46 -8.68 5.87
CA PRO A 53 8.80 -8.91 6.41
C PRO A 53 9.76 -9.67 5.49
N VAL A 54 9.29 -10.28 4.39
CA VAL A 54 10.12 -11.09 3.48
C VAL A 54 10.18 -10.51 2.07
N THR A 55 9.09 -9.93 1.59
CA THR A 55 8.93 -9.57 0.17
C THR A 55 9.02 -8.06 -0.08
N GLY A 56 9.21 -7.26 0.96
CA GLY A 56 9.27 -5.81 0.86
C GLY A 56 7.94 -5.13 1.21
N ASN A 57 8.02 -3.86 1.59
CA ASN A 57 6.82 -3.10 1.94
C ASN A 57 6.05 -2.73 0.68
N PHE A 58 4.73 -2.59 0.78
CA PHE A 58 3.90 -2.28 -0.37
C PHE A 58 2.76 -1.31 -0.02
N HIS A 59 2.21 -0.72 -1.07
CA HIS A 59 1.11 0.24 -1.01
C HIS A 59 -0.21 -0.45 -1.39
N VAL A 60 -1.28 -0.09 -0.68
CA VAL A 60 -2.64 -0.59 -0.94
C VAL A 60 -3.58 0.60 -1.13
N CYS A 61 -4.34 0.62 -2.22
CA CYS A 61 -5.36 1.66 -2.45
C CYS A 61 -6.56 1.47 -1.52
N GLY A 62 -7.38 2.51 -1.38
CA GLY A 62 -8.61 2.47 -0.59
C GLY A 62 -9.54 1.31 -0.96
N ASP A 63 -9.66 0.98 -2.24
CA ASP A 63 -10.55 -0.09 -2.71
C ASP A 63 -10.04 -1.50 -2.40
N CYS A 64 -8.73 -1.66 -2.23
CA CYS A 64 -8.11 -2.94 -1.89
C CYS A 64 -7.80 -3.08 -0.39
N ASP A 65 -7.95 -2.00 0.38
CA ASP A 65 -7.80 -2.01 1.83
C ASP A 65 -9.10 -2.47 2.48
N SER A 66 -9.20 -3.77 2.77
CA SER A 66 -10.36 -4.35 3.45
C SER A 66 -10.43 -4.00 4.94
N GLY A 67 -9.42 -3.33 5.49
CA GLY A 67 -9.33 -3.12 6.94
C GLY A 67 -8.90 -4.36 7.72
N ASP A 68 -8.65 -5.50 7.07
CA ASP A 68 -8.04 -6.71 7.65
C ASP A 68 -6.64 -6.98 7.07
N LEU A 69 -5.63 -7.05 7.95
CA LEU A 69 -4.25 -7.32 7.55
C LEU A 69 -4.05 -8.76 7.06
N ALA A 70 -4.78 -9.72 7.61
CA ALA A 70 -4.68 -11.12 7.21
C ALA A 70 -5.17 -11.30 5.77
N GLU A 71 -6.31 -10.70 5.44
CA GLU A 71 -6.87 -10.74 4.08
C GLU A 71 -5.93 -10.09 3.06
N MET A 72 -5.43 -8.88 3.34
CA MET A 72 -4.46 -8.21 2.46
C MET A 72 -3.18 -9.03 2.26
N ARG A 73 -2.68 -9.69 3.32
CA ARG A 73 -1.53 -10.61 3.24
C ARG A 73 -1.84 -11.80 2.33
N ASP A 74 -3.00 -12.41 2.48
CA ASP A 74 -3.33 -13.63 1.74
C ASP A 74 -3.56 -13.30 0.26
N ARG A 75 -4.17 -12.15 -0.03
CA ARG A 75 -4.28 -11.63 -1.39
C ARG A 75 -2.91 -11.27 -1.99
N TYR A 76 -1.99 -10.69 -1.22
CA TYR A 76 -0.62 -10.44 -1.67
C TYR A 76 0.09 -11.73 -2.10
N LYS A 77 -0.06 -12.81 -1.31
CA LYS A 77 0.57 -14.10 -1.60
C LYS A 77 0.00 -14.82 -2.81
N SER A 78 -1.16 -14.41 -3.30
CA SER A 78 -1.82 -15.00 -4.48
C SER A 78 -1.53 -14.25 -5.79
N LEU A 79 -0.75 -13.17 -5.75
CA LEU A 79 -0.29 -12.43 -6.93
C LEU A 79 0.95 -13.10 -7.52
#